data_AF-A0A9D1L9U3-F1
#
_entry.id   AF-A0A9D1L9U3-F1
#
_cell.length_a   1.000
_cell.length_b   1.000
_cell.length_c   1.000
_cell.angle_alpha   90.00
_cell.angle_beta   90.00
_cell.angle_gamma   90.00
#
_symmetry.space_group_name_H-M   'P 1'
#
loop_
_entity.id
_entity.type
_entity.pdbx_description
1 polymer ?
#
loop_
_entity_poly.entity_id
_entity_poly.type
_entity_poly.pdbx_seq_one_letter_code
_entity_poly.pdbx_strand_id
1 'polypeptide(L)'
;MCTCIELKNKDFYFGRNLDLEYRFGEKVVITPRDYGFKLRSEPDFRTRYAMIGMAAVAGDYPLYAEAANEKGLCIAGLYFPGNASYNRPKEGRINIAPFELIP
;
A
#
# COMPACT_ATOMS: atom_id res chain seq x y z
N MET A 1 7.04 8.40 15.02
CA MET A 1 5.68 8.86 14.65
C MET A 1 5.71 9.15 13.16
N CYS A 2 5.03 8.35 12.33
CA CYS A 2 5.00 8.58 10.88
C CYS A 2 4.29 9.89 10.54
N THR A 3 4.72 10.55 9.46
CA THR A 3 4.08 11.76 8.91
C THR A 3 3.82 11.55 7.44
N CYS A 4 2.63 11.91 6.94
CA CYS A 4 2.30 11.91 5.52
C CYS A 4 1.87 13.32 5.12
N ILE A 5 2.34 13.80 3.98
CA ILE A 5 1.97 15.10 3.45
C ILE A 5 1.58 14.99 1.99
N GLU A 6 0.63 15.83 1.60
CA GLU A 6 0.46 16.26 0.24
C GLU A 6 0.88 17.74 0.13
N LEU A 7 1.49 18.10 -0.99
CA LEU A 7 1.84 19.47 -1.30
C LEU A 7 1.48 19.75 -2.75
N LYS A 8 0.69 20.81 -2.97
CA LYS A 8 0.40 21.30 -4.31
C LYS A 8 1.04 22.67 -4.52
N ASN A 9 1.95 22.75 -5.50
CA ASN A 9 2.45 24.00 -6.03
C ASN A 9 2.13 24.09 -7.54
N LYS A 10 3.12 24.32 -8.39
CA LYS A 10 3.13 23.98 -9.83
C LYS A 10 2.78 22.52 -10.10
N ASP A 11 3.37 21.59 -9.34
CA ASP A 11 3.10 20.15 -9.43
C ASP A 11 2.44 19.61 -8.15
N PHE A 12 2.02 18.34 -8.20
CA PHE A 12 1.52 17.58 -7.06
C PHE A 12 2.62 16.70 -6.48
N TYR A 13 2.82 16.80 -5.17
CA TYR A 13 3.78 15.99 -4.43
C TYR A 13 3.06 15.25 -3.32
N PHE A 14 3.45 14.01 -3.13
CA PHE A 14 3.00 13.14 -2.05
C PHE A 14 4.23 12.46 -1.46
N GLY A 15 4.28 12.39 -0.14
CA GLY A 15 5.39 11.74 0.54
C GLY A 15 5.11 11.49 2.01
N ARG A 16 5.95 10.66 2.61
CA ARG A 16 5.84 10.30 4.01
C ARG A 16 7.20 10.08 4.64
N ASN A 17 7.28 10.29 5.94
CA ASN A 17 8.32 9.71 6.78
C ASN A 17 7.83 8.38 7.34
N LEU A 18 8.73 7.40 7.39
CA LEU A 18 8.50 6.12 8.03
C LEU A 18 9.41 6.00 9.25
N ASP A 19 8.85 6.29 10.42
CA ASP A 19 9.59 6.39 11.67
C ASP A 19 9.37 5.12 12.50
N LEU A 20 10.24 4.13 12.29
CA LEU A 20 10.30 2.85 13.01
C LEU A 20 11.65 2.70 13.69
N GLU A 21 11.69 1.96 14.80
CA GLU A 21 12.92 1.65 15.55
C GLU A 21 13.77 0.55 14.88
N TYR A 22 13.27 -0.04 13.79
CA TYR A 22 13.90 -1.13 13.06
C TYR A 22 13.70 -0.96 11.55
N ARG A 23 14.50 -1.69 10.76
CA ARG A 23 14.33 -1.82 9.30
C ARG A 23 13.40 -3.00 9.01
N PHE A 24 12.44 -2.83 8.12
CA PHE A 24 11.48 -3.90 7.78
C PHE A 24 11.82 -4.61 6.45
N GLY A 25 13.00 -4.31 5.88
CA GLY A 25 13.46 -4.87 4.61
C GLY A 25 13.01 -4.04 3.42
N GLU A 26 12.93 -2.73 3.61
CA GLU A 26 12.36 -1.79 2.66
C GLU A 26 13.17 -1.69 1.36
N LYS A 27 12.44 -1.70 0.23
CA LYS A 27 12.95 -1.56 -1.13
C LYS A 27 12.02 -0.68 -1.94
N VAL A 28 12.57 0.03 -2.91
CA VAL A 28 11.75 0.62 -3.97
C VAL A 28 11.25 -0.53 -4.84
N VAL A 29 9.93 -0.68 -4.94
CA VAL A 29 9.29 -1.75 -5.72
C VAL A 29 8.38 -1.15 -6.77
N ILE A 30 8.62 -1.56 -8.02
CA ILE A 30 7.74 -1.29 -9.14
C ILE A 30 6.87 -2.52 -9.37
N THR A 31 5.56 -2.34 -9.25
CA THR A 31 4.58 -3.32 -9.68
C THR A 31 4.13 -2.93 -11.09
N PRO A 32 4.45 -3.71 -12.14
CA PRO A 32 4.04 -3.38 -13.50
C PRO A 32 2.52 -3.51 -13.67
N ARG A 33 1.99 -3.02 -14.80
CA ARG A 33 0.63 -3.36 -15.22
C ARG A 33 0.53 -4.87 -15.41
N ASP A 34 -0.68 -5.39 -15.24
CA ASP A 34 -1.00 -6.80 -15.41
C ASP A 34 -0.25 -7.72 -14.43
N TYR A 35 0.26 -7.19 -13.32
CA TYR A 35 0.82 -8.01 -12.25
C TYR A 35 -0.32 -8.64 -11.43
N GLY A 36 -0.23 -9.94 -11.11
CA GLY A 36 -1.29 -10.67 -10.41
C GLY A 36 -1.16 -10.63 -8.89
N PHE A 37 -2.21 -10.18 -8.21
CA PHE A 37 -2.32 -10.22 -6.75
C PHE A 37 -3.27 -11.31 -6.29
N LYS A 38 -2.79 -12.11 -5.33
CA LYS A 38 -3.61 -13.08 -4.62
C LYS A 38 -4.24 -12.42 -3.40
N LEU A 39 -5.57 -12.46 -3.33
CA LEU A 39 -6.32 -11.90 -2.21
C LEU A 39 -6.80 -13.02 -1.29
N ARG A 40 -6.89 -12.74 0.01
CA ARG A 40 -7.29 -13.76 1.00
C ARG A 40 -8.76 -14.13 0.95
N SER A 41 -9.63 -13.16 0.71
CA SER A 41 -11.09 -13.33 0.82
C SER A 41 -11.86 -12.83 -0.40
N GLU A 42 -11.15 -12.30 -1.40
CA GLU A 42 -11.70 -11.80 -2.65
C GLU A 42 -11.04 -12.52 -3.82
N PRO A 43 -11.62 -12.49 -5.03
CA PRO A 43 -10.97 -13.03 -6.21
C PRO A 43 -9.63 -12.35 -6.50
N ASP A 44 -8.65 -13.14 -6.91
CA ASP A 44 -7.38 -12.63 -7.43
C ASP A 44 -7.64 -11.62 -8.56
N PHE A 45 -6.79 -10.59 -8.63
CA PHE A 45 -6.90 -9.57 -9.67
C PHE A 45 -5.54 -9.27 -10.29
N ARG A 46 -5.58 -8.60 -11.45
CA ARG A 46 -4.39 -8.10 -12.13
C ARG A 46 -4.41 -6.58 -12.15
N THR A 47 -3.27 -5.95 -11.86
CA THR A 47 -3.18 -4.50 -11.79
C THR A 47 -3.53 -3.85 -13.13
N ARG A 48 -4.40 -2.85 -13.11
CA ARG A 48 -4.66 -2.02 -14.29
C ARG A 48 -3.56 -0.99 -14.53
N TYR A 49 -3.04 -0.42 -13.44
CA TYR A 49 -2.04 0.64 -13.45
C TYR A 49 -0.74 0.13 -12.86
N ALA A 50 0.38 0.54 -13.44
CA ALA A 50 1.68 0.34 -12.81
C ALA A 50 1.79 1.22 -11.56
N MET A 51 2.50 0.72 -10.55
CA MET A 51 2.69 1.39 -9.27
C MET A 51 4.16 1.36 -8.87
N ILE A 52 4.59 2.39 -8.15
CA ILE A 52 5.90 2.47 -7.52
C ILE A 52 5.73 2.90 -6.06
N GLY A 53 6.51 2.32 -5.15
CA GLY A 53 6.44 2.64 -3.74
C GLY A 53 7.54 1.96 -2.93
N MET A 54 7.63 2.30 -1.64
CA MET A 54 8.48 1.57 -0.71
C MET A 54 7.72 0.35 -0.17
N ALA A 55 8.33 -0.83 -0.25
CA ALA A 55 7.73 -2.07 0.21
C ALA A 55 8.78 -3.04 0.78
N ALA A 56 8.34 -3.96 1.62
CA ALA A 56 9.06 -5.23 1.81
C ALA A 56 8.50 -6.25 0.81
N VAL A 57 9.35 -7.12 0.27
CA VAL A 57 8.94 -8.16 -0.67
C VAL A 57 8.99 -9.52 0.03
N ALA A 58 7.82 -10.15 0.18
CA ALA A 58 7.69 -11.48 0.78
C ALA A 58 7.35 -12.50 -0.31
N GLY A 59 8.35 -13.28 -0.73
CA GLY A 59 8.23 -14.09 -1.95
C GLY A 59 8.06 -13.19 -3.16
N ASP A 60 6.92 -13.29 -3.84
CA ASP A 60 6.57 -12.40 -4.95
C ASP A 60 5.67 -11.24 -4.53
N TYR A 61 5.17 -11.20 -3.29
CA TYR A 61 4.16 -10.23 -2.87
C TYR A 61 4.78 -8.92 -2.33
N PRO A 62 4.50 -7.75 -2.93
CA PRO A 62 4.94 -6.46 -2.40
C PRO A 62 4.04 -5.95 -1.27
N LEU A 63 4.60 -5.84 -0.07
CA LEU A 63 3.95 -5.28 1.12
C LEU A 63 4.29 -3.79 1.22
N TYR A 64 3.51 -2.97 0.49
CA TYR A 64 3.72 -1.53 0.40
C TYR A 64 3.48 -0.81 1.73
N ALA A 65 4.41 0.07 2.10
CA ALA A 65 4.21 1.06 3.15
C ALA A 65 3.49 2.31 2.59
N GLU A 66 3.84 2.69 1.36
CA GLU A 66 3.15 3.67 0.53
C GLU A 66 3.39 3.34 -0.95
N ALA A 67 2.49 3.80 -1.82
CA ALA A 67 2.68 3.70 -3.27
C ALA A 67 1.97 4.84 -4.00
N ALA A 68 2.45 5.13 -5.21
CA ALA A 68 1.79 5.96 -6.19
C ALA A 68 1.63 5.17 -7.50
N ASN A 69 0.48 5.31 -8.15
CA ASN A 69 0.28 4.74 -9.47
C ASN A 69 0.64 5.73 -10.59
N GLU A 70 0.78 5.21 -11.81
CA GLU A 70 1.08 6.01 -13.02
C GLU A 70 0.03 7.08 -13.38
N LYS A 71 -1.11 7.13 -12.68
CA LYS A 71 -2.14 8.17 -12.83
C LYS A 71 -2.08 9.22 -11.72
N GLY A 72 -1.10 9.14 -10.83
CA GLY A 72 -0.90 10.11 -9.75
C GLY A 72 -1.78 9.90 -8.53
N LEU A 73 -2.46 8.74 -8.41
CA LEU A 73 -3.15 8.38 -7.16
C LEU A 73 -2.13 7.80 -6.18
N CYS A 74 -2.15 8.30 -4.95
CA CYS A 74 -1.21 7.93 -3.90
C CYS A 74 -1.93 7.43 -2.65
N ILE A 75 -1.28 6.54 -1.91
CA ILE A 75 -1.76 6.01 -0.63
C ILE A 75 -0.56 5.68 0.28
N ALA A 76 -0.70 5.90 1.58
CA ALA A 76 0.28 5.51 2.59
C ALA A 76 -0.43 4.92 3.81
N GLY A 77 0.06 3.77 4.30
CA GLY A 77 -0.38 3.18 5.57
C GLY A 77 0.47 3.69 6.72
N LEU A 78 -0.12 4.40 7.68
CA LEU A 78 0.59 4.98 8.83
C LEU A 78 0.36 4.16 10.10
N TYR A 79 1.35 4.18 11.01
CA TYR A 79 1.28 3.46 12.27
C TYR A 79 0.18 4.04 13.17
N PHE A 80 -0.82 3.22 13.53
CA PHE A 80 -1.98 3.64 14.32
C PHE A 80 -2.31 2.65 15.46
N PRO A 81 -1.36 2.45 16.41
CA PRO A 81 -1.48 1.45 17.46
C PRO A 81 -2.63 1.77 18.43
N GLY A 82 -3.26 0.72 18.96
CA GLY A 82 -4.36 0.81 19.93
C GLY A 82 -5.69 1.32 19.38
N ASN A 83 -5.68 1.95 18.21
CA ASN A 83 -6.86 2.58 17.62
C ASN A 83 -7.32 1.91 16.32
N ALA A 84 -6.40 1.35 15.52
CA ALA A 84 -6.77 0.56 14.37
C ALA A 84 -7.54 -0.70 14.80
N SER A 85 -8.71 -0.92 14.22
CA SER A 85 -9.56 -2.08 14.48
C SER A 85 -9.92 -2.75 13.16
N TYR A 86 -9.67 -4.05 13.07
CA TYR A 86 -9.92 -4.84 11.87
C TYR A 86 -10.99 -5.89 12.14
N ASN A 87 -11.95 -5.99 11.24
CA ASN A 87 -13.06 -6.92 11.37
C ASN A 87 -12.70 -8.28 10.77
N ARG A 88 -13.40 -9.31 11.24
CA ARG A 88 -13.46 -10.58 10.51
C ARG A 88 -14.20 -10.38 9.17
N PRO A 89 -13.94 -11.23 8.16
CA PRO A 89 -14.71 -11.20 6.92
C PRO A 89 -16.21 -11.24 7.19
N LYS A 90 -16.97 -10.47 6.41
CA LYS A 90 -18.42 -10.35 6.51
C LYS A 90 -19.05 -10.61 5.15
N GLU A 91 -20.07 -11.44 5.14
CA GLU A 91 -20.87 -11.74 3.94
C GLU A 91 -21.51 -10.47 3.36
N GLY A 92 -21.52 -10.36 2.03
CA GLY A 92 -22.05 -9.20 1.31
C GLY A 92 -21.18 -7.93 1.40
N ARG A 93 -19.92 -8.05 1.86
CA ARG A 93 -18.92 -6.97 1.87
C ARG A 93 -17.71 -7.35 1.04
N ILE A 94 -16.94 -6.34 0.62
CA ILE A 94 -15.60 -6.54 0.06
C ILE A 94 -14.63 -6.70 1.24
N ASN A 95 -14.03 -7.86 1.38
CA ASN A 95 -13.22 -8.27 2.52
C ASN A 95 -11.73 -8.19 2.18
N ILE A 96 -11.14 -7.00 2.36
CA ILE A 96 -9.73 -6.72 2.07
C ILE A 96 -8.91 -6.72 3.37
N ALA A 97 -7.81 -7.48 3.40
CA ALA A 97 -6.85 -7.39 4.50
C ALA A 97 -6.07 -6.07 4.43
N PRO A 98 -5.58 -5.51 5.54
CA PRO A 98 -4.87 -4.23 5.53
C PRO A 98 -3.65 -4.18 4.59
N PHE A 99 -2.94 -5.30 4.42
CA PHE A 99 -1.78 -5.40 3.53
C PHE A 99 -2.15 -5.53 2.03
N GLU A 100 -3.44 -5.73 1.72
CA GLU A 100 -4.01 -5.85 0.38
C GLU A 100 -4.65 -4.55 -0.10
N LEU A 101 -4.67 -3.49 0.74
CA LEU A 101 -5.43 -2.27 0.45
C LEU A 101 -4.75 -1.33 -0.57
N ILE A 102 -3.42 -1.32 -0.61
CA ILE A 102 -2.63 -0.50 -1.53
C ILE A 102 -2.61 -1.04 -2.96
N PRO A 103 -2.29 -2.34 -3.19
CA PRO A 103 -2.24 -2.87 -4.55
C PRO A 103 -3.61 -2.91 -5.24
#